data_AF-A0A1L8EB11-F1
#
_entry.id   AF-A0A1L8EB11-F1
#
_cell.length_a   1.000
_cell.length_b   1.000
_cell.length_c   1.000
_cell.angle_alpha   90.00
_cell.angle_beta   90.00
_cell.angle_gamma   90.00
#
_symmetry.space_group_name_H-M   'P 1'
#
loop_
_entity.id
_entity.type
_entity.pdbx_description
1 polymer ?
#
loop_
_entity_poly.entity_id
_entity_poly.type
_entity_poly.pdbx_seq_one_letter_code
_entity_poly.pdbx_strand_id
1 'polypeptide(L)'
;MPEHSPAPTPHRAVYGYSFYLLVITLFIFYVLWALLPTKELGLSYLPDKYFAVLLPMLVLVGLAFFAFFIYPAINMSLTPDIDEISSIVDVSLLLKGKPIKSVSSWKDVQNILKEGNVKCRMEHSGVIDNCQFCSNDHRIPDSSEQIATLHFMDLE
;
A
#
# COMPACT_ATOMS: atom_id res chain seq x y z
N MET A 1 -16.72 4.03 8.87
CA MET A 1 -16.33 3.59 10.22
C MET A 1 -15.17 4.49 10.70
N PRO A 2 -15.35 5.30 11.76
CA PRO A 2 -14.32 6.25 12.22
C PRO A 2 -13.10 5.57 12.86
N GLU A 3 -13.19 4.27 13.16
CA GLU A 3 -12.17 3.43 13.80
C GLU A 3 -10.86 3.37 12.99
N HIS A 4 -10.97 3.38 11.66
CA HIS A 4 -9.84 3.35 10.72
C HIS A 4 -9.30 4.73 10.34
N SER A 5 -9.87 5.81 10.88
CA SER A 5 -9.36 7.15 10.61
C SER A 5 -7.99 7.33 11.26
N PRO A 6 -6.99 7.88 10.54
CA PRO A 6 -5.71 8.27 11.13
C PRO A 6 -5.83 9.48 12.07
N ALA A 7 -7.03 10.06 12.21
CA ALA A 7 -7.25 11.23 13.03
C ALA A 7 -6.91 10.97 14.52
N PRO A 8 -6.34 11.97 15.21
CA PRO A 8 -6.07 11.89 16.63
C PRO A 8 -7.39 11.76 17.37
N THR A 9 -7.62 10.59 17.94
CA THR A 9 -8.83 10.28 18.69
C THR A 9 -8.45 10.08 20.15
N PRO A 10 -9.27 10.54 21.11
CA PRO A 10 -8.94 10.47 22.52
C PRO A 10 -8.70 9.03 22.99
N HIS A 11 -9.40 8.04 22.43
CA HIS A 11 -9.20 6.63 22.76
C HIS A 11 -7.77 6.14 22.43
N ARG A 12 -7.18 6.53 21.29
CA ARG A 12 -5.80 6.15 20.92
C ARG A 12 -4.76 6.74 21.87
N ALA A 13 -5.00 7.95 22.38
CA ALA A 13 -4.09 8.60 23.34
C ALA A 13 -4.05 7.86 24.69
N VAL A 14 -5.20 7.35 25.16
CA VAL A 14 -5.28 6.61 26.43
C VAL A 14 -4.46 5.32 26.39
N TYR A 15 -4.53 4.55 25.29
CA TYR A 15 -3.73 3.32 25.17
C TYR A 15 -2.23 3.57 25.12
N GLY A 16 -1.80 4.63 24.40
CA GLY A 16 -0.39 5.01 24.37
C GLY A 16 0.11 5.40 25.76
N TYR A 17 -0.68 6.18 26.50
CA TYR A 17 -0.32 6.61 27.85
C TYR A 17 -0.28 5.46 28.86
N SER A 18 -1.25 4.54 28.84
CA SER A 18 -1.24 3.37 29.73
C SER A 18 -0.06 2.44 29.42
N PHE A 19 0.26 2.22 28.14
CA PHE A 19 1.42 1.45 27.73
C PHE A 19 2.73 2.13 28.16
N TYR A 20 2.83 3.46 28.06
CA TYR A 20 3.98 4.22 28.55
C TYR A 20 4.20 4.00 30.05
N LEU A 21 3.15 4.12 30.87
CA LEU A 21 3.24 3.86 32.32
C LEU A 21 3.61 2.41 32.64
N LEU A 22 3.11 1.45 31.87
CA LEU A 22 3.48 0.05 32.01
C LEU A 22 4.97 -0.17 31.69
N VAL A 23 5.45 0.35 30.57
CA VAL A 23 6.85 0.16 30.15
C VAL A 23 7.80 0.84 31.12
N ILE A 24 7.51 2.06 31.59
CA ILE A 24 8.40 2.75 32.54
C ILE A 24 8.46 2.03 33.88
N THR A 25 7.33 1.51 34.39
CA THR A 25 7.31 0.75 35.65
C THR A 25 8.09 -0.55 35.52
N LEU A 26 7.88 -1.33 34.46
CA LEU A 26 8.66 -2.54 34.19
C LEU A 26 10.16 -2.23 34.02
N PHE A 27 10.50 -1.13 33.36
CA PHE A 27 11.89 -0.71 33.18
C PHE A 27 12.56 -0.37 34.51
N ILE A 28 11.87 0.34 35.41
CA ILE A 28 12.39 0.64 36.75
C ILE A 28 12.63 -0.66 37.54
N PHE A 29 11.66 -1.58 37.54
CA PHE A 29 11.83 -2.89 38.19
C PHE A 29 13.00 -3.68 37.60
N TYR A 30 13.17 -3.63 36.28
CA TYR A 30 14.27 -4.27 35.57
C TYR A 30 15.63 -3.69 35.98
N VAL A 31 15.78 -2.35 36.01
CA VAL A 31 17.02 -1.69 36.40
C VAL A 31 17.35 -1.97 37.87
N LEU A 32 16.36 -1.88 38.75
CA LEU A 32 16.51 -2.23 40.16
C LEU A 32 17.00 -3.67 40.29
N TRP A 33 16.35 -4.62 39.61
CA TRP A 33 16.77 -6.01 39.60
C TRP A 33 18.20 -6.18 39.06
N ALA A 34 18.57 -5.50 37.97
CA ALA A 34 19.89 -5.63 37.36
C ALA A 34 21.00 -5.15 38.30
N LEU A 35 20.82 -3.98 38.92
CA LEU A 35 21.84 -3.32 39.75
C LEU A 35 21.93 -3.82 41.20
N LEU A 36 20.84 -4.34 41.77
CA LEU A 36 20.86 -4.82 43.16
C LEU A 36 21.77 -6.05 43.33
N PRO A 37 22.59 -6.11 44.40
CA PRO A 37 23.31 -7.32 44.76
C PRO A 37 22.33 -8.37 45.32
N THR A 38 21.78 -9.22 44.44
CA THR A 38 20.72 -10.19 44.80
C THR A 38 21.19 -11.25 45.79
N LYS A 39 22.47 -11.64 45.75
CA LYS A 39 23.04 -12.66 46.65
C LYS A 39 23.10 -12.18 48.10
N GLU A 40 23.49 -10.91 48.32
CA GLU A 40 23.59 -10.30 49.65
C GLU A 40 22.21 -10.07 50.29
N LEU A 41 21.18 -9.90 49.47
CA LEU A 41 19.80 -9.70 49.91
C LEU A 41 19.04 -11.02 50.16
N GLY A 42 19.72 -12.18 50.03
CA GLY A 42 19.09 -13.50 50.16
C GLY A 42 18.18 -13.89 48.98
N LEU A 43 18.24 -13.14 47.88
CA LEU A 43 17.45 -13.33 46.66
C LEU A 43 18.14 -14.30 45.68
N SER A 44 18.49 -15.51 46.16
CA SER A 44 19.24 -16.51 45.39
C SER A 44 18.44 -17.24 44.31
N TYR A 45 17.11 -17.08 44.28
CA TYR A 45 16.21 -17.75 43.33
C TYR A 45 16.00 -16.96 42.02
N LEU A 46 16.55 -15.74 41.91
CA LEU A 46 16.42 -14.94 40.71
C LEU A 46 17.37 -15.42 39.61
N PRO A 47 17.01 -15.23 38.32
CA PRO A 47 17.86 -15.63 37.21
C PRO A 47 19.22 -14.92 37.29
N ASP A 48 20.23 -15.56 36.71
CA ASP A 48 21.59 -15.05 36.71
C ASP A 48 21.68 -13.70 35.96
N LYS A 49 22.61 -12.85 36.37
CA LYS A 49 22.73 -11.46 35.93
C LYS A 49 23.04 -11.32 34.44
N TYR A 50 23.55 -12.36 33.79
CA TYR A 50 23.74 -12.37 32.34
C TYR A 50 22.43 -12.11 31.57
N PHE A 51 21.28 -12.50 32.15
CA PHE A 51 19.97 -12.22 31.54
C PHE A 51 19.66 -10.73 31.45
N ALA A 52 20.29 -9.89 32.28
CA ALA A 52 20.17 -8.43 32.20
C ALA A 52 20.86 -7.83 30.94
N VAL A 53 21.62 -8.63 30.19
CA VAL A 53 22.15 -8.22 28.88
C VAL A 53 21.49 -9.02 27.77
N LEU A 54 21.22 -10.31 28.02
CA LEU A 54 20.58 -11.18 27.03
C LEU A 54 19.17 -10.70 26.65
N LEU A 55 18.33 -10.35 27.62
CA LEU A 55 16.94 -9.93 27.36
C LEU A 55 16.85 -8.71 26.42
N PRO A 56 17.52 -7.57 26.70
CA PRO A 56 17.45 -6.41 25.81
C PRO A 56 18.06 -6.71 24.44
N MET A 57 19.13 -7.53 24.38
CA MET A 57 19.71 -7.97 23.11
C MET A 57 18.72 -8.81 22.29
N LEU A 58 18.03 -9.76 22.93
CA LEU A 58 17.02 -10.58 22.28
C LEU A 58 15.84 -9.76 21.76
N VAL A 59 15.38 -8.76 22.53
CA VAL A 59 14.34 -7.82 22.11
C VAL A 59 14.80 -7.02 20.90
N LEU A 60 16.02 -6.48 20.91
CA LEU A 60 16.58 -5.74 19.78
C LEU A 60 16.69 -6.59 18.52
N VAL A 61 17.19 -7.83 18.65
CA VAL A 61 17.30 -8.77 17.53
C VAL A 61 15.91 -9.14 16.99
N GLY A 62 14.95 -9.44 17.87
CA GLY A 62 13.58 -9.76 17.47
C GLY A 62 12.89 -8.59 16.79
N LEU A 63 13.08 -7.37 17.29
CA LEU A 63 12.50 -6.15 16.72
C LEU A 63 13.13 -5.81 15.36
N ALA A 64 14.46 -5.95 15.23
CA ALA A 64 15.15 -5.81 13.95
C ALA A 64 14.68 -6.87 12.94
N PHE A 65 14.57 -8.13 13.36
CA PHE A 65 14.08 -9.20 12.51
C PHE A 65 12.63 -8.94 12.03
N PHE A 66 11.77 -8.48 12.95
CA PHE A 66 10.40 -8.11 12.61
C PHE A 66 10.35 -6.93 11.65
N ALA A 67 11.11 -5.87 11.91
CA ALA A 67 11.08 -4.63 11.12
C ALA A 67 11.66 -4.80 9.71
N PHE A 68 12.73 -5.57 9.55
CA PHE A 68 13.43 -5.71 8.26
C PHE A 68 12.97 -6.89 7.42
N PHE A 69 12.49 -7.98 8.04
CA PHE A 69 12.10 -9.18 7.31
C PHE A 69 10.60 -9.39 7.34
N ILE A 70 10.01 -9.51 8.54
CA ILE A 70 8.60 -9.90 8.67
C ILE A 70 7.67 -8.81 8.13
N TYR A 71 7.85 -7.56 8.55
CA TYR A 71 6.95 -6.47 8.16
C TYR A 71 6.97 -6.20 6.65
N PRO A 72 8.14 -6.11 5.98
CA PRO A 72 8.18 -5.99 4.52
C PRO A 72 7.64 -7.23 3.80
N ALA A 73 7.90 -8.44 4.30
CA ALA A 73 7.36 -9.66 3.70
C ALA A 73 5.83 -9.72 3.76
N ILE A 74 5.23 -9.33 4.90
CA ILE A 74 3.77 -9.21 5.03
C ILE A 74 3.25 -8.17 4.05
N ASN A 75 3.84 -6.97 4.03
CA ASN A 75 3.41 -5.91 3.12
C ASN A 75 3.48 -6.34 1.65
N MET A 76 4.57 -7.01 1.25
CA MET A 76 4.75 -7.52 -0.10
C MET A 76 3.79 -8.68 -0.43
N SER A 77 3.40 -9.47 0.56
CA SER A 77 2.37 -10.52 0.40
C SER A 77 0.94 -9.96 0.27
N LEU A 78 0.68 -8.75 0.77
CA LEU A 78 -0.62 -8.08 0.62
C LEU A 78 -0.70 -7.23 -0.66
N THR A 79 0.42 -6.82 -1.23
CA THR A 79 0.44 -6.11 -2.52
C THR A 79 0.16 -7.08 -3.68
N PRO A 80 -0.56 -6.62 -4.73
CA PRO A 80 -0.73 -7.41 -5.96
C PRO A 80 0.62 -7.66 -6.66
N ASP A 81 0.63 -8.63 -7.57
CA ASP A 81 1.83 -8.99 -8.34
C ASP A 81 2.32 -7.80 -9.19
N ILE A 82 3.64 -7.69 -9.36
CA ILE A 82 4.28 -6.57 -10.07
C ILE A 82 3.90 -6.54 -11.56
N ASP A 83 3.60 -7.69 -12.14
CA ASP A 83 3.20 -7.82 -13.54
C ASP A 83 1.69 -7.58 -13.73
N GLU A 84 0.91 -7.48 -12.65
CA GLU A 84 -0.51 -7.21 -12.74
C GLU A 84 -0.76 -5.72 -12.96
N ILE A 85 -1.61 -5.38 -13.93
CA ILE A 85 -1.96 -3.99 -14.25
C ILE A 85 -2.64 -3.25 -13.09
N SER A 86 -3.11 -4.01 -12.10
CA SER A 86 -3.65 -3.53 -10.84
C SER A 86 -2.65 -2.75 -9.99
N SER A 87 -1.35 -2.99 -10.19
CA SER A 87 -0.26 -2.28 -9.52
C SER A 87 -0.01 -0.88 -10.12
N ILE A 88 -0.37 -0.68 -11.40
CA ILE A 88 -0.09 0.55 -12.15
C ILE A 88 -1.31 1.49 -12.17
N VAL A 89 -2.52 0.94 -12.27
CA VAL A 89 -3.72 1.72 -12.57
C VAL A 89 -4.67 1.76 -11.37
N ASP A 90 -5.06 2.98 -10.98
CA ASP A 90 -6.09 3.17 -9.95
C ASP A 90 -7.49 2.87 -10.53
N VAL A 91 -8.20 1.93 -9.91
CA VAL A 91 -9.59 1.55 -10.25
C VAL A 91 -10.52 2.75 -10.23
N SER A 92 -10.29 3.70 -9.32
CA SER A 92 -11.14 4.88 -9.19
C SER A 92 -11.02 5.83 -10.40
N LEU A 93 -9.85 5.88 -11.04
CA LEU A 93 -9.66 6.60 -12.30
C LEU A 93 -10.30 5.87 -13.47
N LEU A 94 -10.19 4.53 -13.53
CA LEU A 94 -10.82 3.71 -14.58
C LEU A 94 -12.35 3.82 -14.60
N LEU A 95 -12.97 4.02 -13.43
CA LEU A 95 -14.42 4.09 -13.28
C LEU A 95 -14.98 5.52 -13.34
N LYS A 96 -14.13 6.54 -13.53
CA LYS A 96 -14.56 7.94 -13.58
C LYS A 96 -15.58 8.15 -14.71
N GLY A 97 -16.84 8.41 -14.34
CA GLY A 97 -17.96 8.61 -15.26
C GLY A 97 -19.00 7.49 -15.28
N LYS A 98 -18.74 6.33 -14.65
CA LYS A 98 -19.77 5.29 -14.42
C LYS A 98 -20.34 5.44 -13.00
N PRO A 99 -21.64 5.21 -12.76
CA PRO A 99 -22.20 5.23 -11.42
C PRO A 99 -21.62 4.04 -10.63
N ILE A 100 -20.58 4.30 -9.84
CA ILE A 100 -19.90 3.33 -8.98
C ILE A 100 -20.92 2.84 -7.95
N LYS A 101 -21.40 1.60 -8.08
CA LYS A 101 -22.24 0.98 -7.06
C LYS A 101 -21.76 -0.38 -6.54
N SER A 102 -20.83 -1.10 -7.16
CA SER A 102 -20.48 -2.44 -6.61
C SER A 102 -19.19 -3.09 -7.15
N VAL A 103 -18.10 -2.35 -7.34
CA VAL A 103 -16.83 -3.05 -7.66
C VAL A 103 -16.14 -3.42 -6.36
N SER A 104 -16.19 -4.71 -6.03
CA SER A 104 -15.64 -5.27 -4.79
C SER A 104 -14.31 -6.00 -5.01
N SER A 105 -14.04 -6.40 -6.25
CA SER A 105 -12.88 -7.20 -6.64
C SER A 105 -12.31 -6.78 -8.00
N TRP A 106 -11.00 -6.94 -8.18
CA TRP A 106 -10.31 -6.74 -9.46
C TRP A 106 -10.87 -7.58 -10.61
N LYS A 107 -11.44 -8.76 -10.29
CA LYS A 107 -12.12 -9.61 -11.28
C LYS A 107 -13.32 -8.93 -11.90
N ASP A 108 -14.05 -8.14 -11.11
CA ASP A 108 -15.22 -7.39 -11.59
C ASP A 108 -14.79 -6.29 -12.56
N VAL A 109 -13.68 -5.59 -12.25
CA VAL A 109 -13.07 -4.57 -13.12
C VAL A 109 -12.65 -5.18 -14.46
N GLN A 110 -11.95 -6.32 -14.44
CA GLN A 110 -11.49 -7.01 -15.65
C GLN A 110 -12.67 -7.44 -16.55
N ASN A 111 -13.77 -7.91 -15.96
CA ASN A 111 -14.97 -8.28 -16.71
C ASN A 111 -15.64 -7.06 -17.35
N ILE A 112 -15.75 -5.94 -16.63
CA ILE A 112 -16.28 -4.68 -17.17
C ILE A 112 -15.42 -4.16 -18.34
N LEU A 113 -14.09 -4.28 -18.24
CA LEU A 113 -13.19 -3.89 -19.33
C LEU A 113 -13.30 -4.82 -20.54
N LYS A 114 -13.48 -6.13 -20.33
CA LYS A 114 -13.74 -7.09 -21.41
C LYS A 114 -15.08 -6.84 -22.11
N GLU A 115 -16.12 -6.48 -21.35
CA GLU A 115 -17.42 -6.07 -21.91
C GLU A 115 -17.34 -4.73 -22.66
N GLY A 116 -16.48 -3.80 -22.24
CA GLY A 116 -16.19 -2.57 -22.98
C GLY A 116 -15.40 -2.80 -24.28
N ASN A 117 -14.69 -3.92 -24.37
CA ASN A 117 -13.96 -4.35 -25.57
C ASN A 117 -14.86 -5.10 -26.57
N VAL A 118 -16.19 -4.90 -26.50
CA VAL A 118 -17.08 -5.18 -27.62
C VAL A 118 -16.57 -4.36 -28.79
N LYS A 119 -16.03 -5.06 -29.81
CA LYS A 119 -15.53 -4.51 -31.06
C LYS A 119 -16.31 -3.24 -31.43
N CYS A 120 -15.65 -2.09 -31.38
CA CYS A 120 -16.08 -0.99 -32.23
C CYS A 120 -16.05 -1.55 -33.66
N ARG A 121 -17.22 -1.94 -34.17
CA ARG A 121 -17.40 -2.20 -35.59
C ARG A 121 -17.29 -0.83 -36.23
N MET A 122 -16.07 -0.43 -36.52
CA MET A 122 -15.82 0.80 -37.24
C MET A 122 -16.22 0.56 -38.69
N GLU A 123 -17.50 0.74 -38.97
CA GLU A 123 -18.00 0.85 -40.33
C GLU A 123 -17.65 2.27 -40.81
N HIS A 124 -16.41 2.44 -41.27
CA HIS A 124 -15.86 3.70 -41.81
C HIS A 124 -16.46 4.07 -43.18
N SER A 125 -17.69 3.67 -43.50
CA SER A 125 -18.21 3.77 -44.87
C SER A 125 -18.98 5.04 -45.19
N GLY A 126 -19.10 6.02 -44.27
CA GLY A 126 -19.96 7.19 -44.50
C GLY A 126 -19.39 8.56 -44.13
N VAL A 127 -18.16 8.63 -43.58
CA VAL A 127 -17.57 9.91 -43.16
C VAL A 127 -16.88 10.63 -44.33
N ILE A 128 -16.53 9.92 -45.40
CA ILE A 128 -15.72 10.43 -46.52
C ILE A 128 -16.61 10.96 -47.67
N ASP A 129 -17.91 10.65 -47.68
CA ASP A 129 -18.78 10.83 -48.86
C ASP A 129 -19.18 12.31 -49.12
N ASN A 130 -18.88 13.24 -48.21
CA ASN A 130 -19.26 14.67 -48.31
C ASN A 130 -18.07 15.63 -48.18
N CYS A 131 -16.89 15.27 -48.67
CA CYS A 131 -15.75 16.20 -48.69
C CYS A 131 -15.87 17.17 -49.88
N GLN A 132 -16.20 18.45 -49.61
CA GLN A 132 -16.31 19.49 -50.65
C GLN A 132 -14.97 20.02 -51.18
N PHE A 133 -13.83 19.58 -50.63
CA PHE A 133 -12.51 20.14 -50.93
C PHE A 133 -11.58 19.17 -51.67
N CYS A 134 -11.92 17.89 -51.78
CA CYS A 134 -11.02 16.86 -52.32
C CYS A 134 -11.58 16.25 -53.60
N SER A 135 -10.76 16.15 -54.65
CA SER A 135 -11.10 15.49 -55.92
C SER A 135 -11.03 13.95 -55.81
N ASN A 136 -11.87 13.37 -54.95
CA ASN A 136 -12.08 11.93 -54.76
C ASN A 136 -10.90 11.06 -54.26
N ASP A 137 -9.72 11.62 -53.99
CA ASP A 137 -8.62 10.89 -53.33
C ASP A 137 -8.38 11.45 -51.93
N HIS A 138 -9.00 10.83 -50.91
CA HIS A 138 -8.76 11.15 -49.51
C HIS A 138 -8.55 9.86 -48.71
N ARG A 139 -7.32 9.68 -48.20
CA ARG A 139 -6.97 8.62 -47.26
C ARG A 139 -6.89 9.20 -45.86
N ILE A 140 -7.63 8.63 -44.92
CA ILE A 140 -7.43 8.93 -43.49
C ILE A 140 -6.08 8.29 -43.11
N PRO A 141 -5.10 9.06 -42.60
CA PRO A 141 -3.81 8.51 -42.20
C PRO A 141 -4.02 7.52 -41.05
N ASP A 142 -3.25 6.45 -41.06
CA ASP A 142 -3.37 5.41 -40.05
C ASP A 142 -2.91 5.94 -38.68
N SER A 143 -3.42 5.39 -37.59
CA SER A 143 -3.09 5.86 -36.23
C SER A 143 -1.57 5.85 -35.95
N SER A 144 -0.84 4.94 -36.58
CA SER A 144 0.63 4.85 -36.54
C SER A 144 1.35 5.99 -37.27
N GLU A 145 0.72 6.60 -38.28
CA GLU A 145 1.23 7.75 -39.02
C GLU A 145 0.94 9.08 -38.29
N GLN A 146 0.00 9.10 -37.34
CA GLN A 146 -0.43 10.29 -36.59
C GLN A 146 0.29 10.49 -35.24
N ILE A 147 1.17 9.57 -34.82
CA ILE A 147 1.91 9.74 -33.58
C ILE A 147 2.99 10.81 -33.80
N ALA A 148 2.61 12.07 -33.65
CA ALA A 148 3.54 13.11 -33.28
C ALA A 148 4.14 12.69 -31.94
N THR A 149 5.47 12.49 -31.93
CA THR A 149 6.27 12.22 -30.74
C THR A 149 5.74 13.03 -29.56
N LEU A 150 5.36 12.32 -28.49
CA LEU A 150 4.93 12.86 -27.19
C LEU A 150 5.71 14.12 -26.80
N HIS A 151 5.18 15.28 -27.15
CA HIS A 151 5.67 16.57 -26.72
C HIS A 151 4.63 17.18 -25.76
N PHE A 152 4.39 16.47 -24.66
CA PHE A 152 3.61 16.97 -23.53
C PHE A 152 4.18 16.38 -22.24
N MET A 153 5.37 16.84 -21.89
CA MET A 153 5.81 16.93 -20.49
C MET A 153 6.11 18.40 -20.21
N ASP A 154 5.06 19.22 -20.12
CA ASP A 154 5.13 20.47 -19.38
C ASP A 154 4.28 20.28 -18.12
N LEU A 155 4.98 19.91 -17.04
CA LEU A 155 4.55 20.09 -15.66
C LEU A 155 5.23 21.39 -15.20
N GLU A 156 4.51 22.50 -15.26
CA GLU A 156 4.75 23.67 -14.41
C GLU A 156 4.06 23.50 -13.05
#